data_AF-A0A6J7AN58-F1
#
_entry.id   AF-A0A6J7AN58-F1
#
_cell.length_a   1.000
_cell.length_b   1.000
_cell.length_c   1.000
_cell.angle_alpha   90.00
_cell.angle_beta   90.00
_cell.angle_gamma   90.00
#
_symmetry.space_group_name_H-M   'P 1'
#
loop_
_entity.id
_entity.type
_entity.pdbx_description
1 polymer ?
#
loop_
_entity_poly.entity_id
_entity_poly.type
_entity_poly.pdbx_seq_one_letter_code
_entity_poly.pdbx_strand_id
1 'polypeptide(L)' 'MVDDVITTGATTLEAVKTLVNADVVVAGIAAVAGTPSRSWQSSTQR' A
#
# COMPACT_ATOMS: atom_id res chain seq x y z
N MET A 1 5.10 7.18 -2.29
CA MET A 1 5.92 5.95 -2.27
C MET A 1 5.62 5.16 -3.53
N VAL A 2 6.62 4.48 -4.09
CA VAL A 2 6.45 3.64 -5.29
C VAL A 2 6.95 2.24 -4.96
N ASP A 3 6.17 1.23 -5.33
CA ASP A 3 6.49 -0.19 -5.22
C ASP A 3 6.24 -0.86 -6.58
N ASP A 4 6.93 -1.97 -6.89
CA ASP A 4 6.67 -2.68 -8.14
C ASP A 4 5.43 -3.57 -8.01
N VAL A 5 5.38 -4.43 -7.01
CA VAL A 5 4.30 -5.38 -6.77
C VAL A 5 3.90 -5.39 -5.30
N ILE A 6 2.66 -4.98 -5.04
CA ILE A 6 2.07 -5.10 -3.70
C ILE A 6 1.29 -6.41 -3.62
N THR A 7 1.78 -7.36 -2.83
CA THR A 7 1.05 -8.60 -2.51
C THR A 7 0.18 -8.43 -1.27
N THR A 8 0.78 -8.43 -0.07
CA THR A 8 0.06 -8.23 1.20
C THR A 8 0.08 -6.78 1.68
N GLY A 9 0.98 -5.96 1.15
CA GLY A 9 1.21 -4.59 1.60
C GLY A 9 1.97 -4.46 2.92
N ALA A 10 2.46 -5.56 3.51
CA ALA A 10 3.18 -5.52 4.79
C ALA A 10 4.45 -4.65 4.71
N THR A 11 5.27 -4.84 3.68
CA THR A 11 6.50 -4.05 3.46
C THR A 11 6.17 -2.57 3.25
N THR A 12 5.18 -2.29 2.41
CA THR A 12 4.73 -0.92 2.12
C THR A 12 4.20 -0.24 3.39
N LEU A 13 3.47 -0.97 4.25
CA LEU A 13 2.96 -0.47 5.52
C LEU A 13 4.08 -0.11 6.50
N GLU A 14 5.06 -0.98 6.68
CA GLU A 14 6.19 -0.69 7.58
C GLU A 14 7.01 0.50 7.09
N ALA A 15 7.23 0.61 5.77
CA ALA A 15 7.88 1.78 5.20
C ALA A 15 7.09 3.08 5.43
N VAL A 16 5.76 3.06 5.30
CA VAL A 16 4.91 4.21 5.61
C VAL A 16 5.02 4.58 7.09
N LYS A 17 5.00 3.60 8.02
CA LYS A 17 5.18 3.87 9.45
C LYS A 17 6.53 4.51 9.74
N THR A 18 7.61 4.03 9.13
CA THR A 18 8.95 4.62 9.28
C THR A 18 8.97 6.08 8.83
N LEU A 19 8.34 6.39 7.69
CA LEU A 19 8.28 7.75 7.16
C LEU A 19 7.42 8.69 8.02
N VAL A 20 6.26 8.22 8.47
CA VAL A 20 5.37 9.00 9.35
C VAL A 20 6.05 9.27 10.70
N ASN A 21 6.77 8.29 11.26
CA ASN A 21 7.55 8.49 12.49
C ASN A 21 8.73 9.45 12.31
N ALA A 22 9.17 9.68 11.07
CA ALA A 22 10.16 10.69 10.71
C ALA A 22 9.53 12.05 10.34
N ASP A 23 8.24 12.24 10.64
CA ASP A 23 7.46 13.44 10.34
C ASP A 23 7.33 13.73 8.83
N VAL A 24 7.47 12.69 7.99
CA VAL A 24 7.32 12.77 6.53
C VAL A 24 5.89 12.41 6.13
N VAL A 25 5.23 13.31 5.39
CA VAL A 25 3.88 13.08 4.85
C VAL A 25 3.95 12.19 3.60
N VAL A 26 3.29 11.04 3.65
CA VAL A 26 3.12 10.15 2.48
C VAL A 26 1.87 10.56 1.71
N ALA A 27 2.06 11.27 0.59
CA ALA A 27 0.96 11.74 -0.26
C ALA A 27 0.13 10.60 -0.92
N GLY A 28 0.72 9.41 -1.05
CA GLY A 28 0.08 8.24 -1.64
C GLY A 28 1.06 7.11 -1.92
N ILE A 29 0.49 5.94 -2.24
CA ILE A 29 1.21 4.74 -2.63
C ILE A 29 0.83 4.42 -4.08
N ALA A 30 1.83 4.29 -4.95
CA ALA A 30 1.65 3.82 -6.32
C ALA A 30 2.33 2.46 -6.48
N ALA A 31 1.68 1.53 -7.18
CA ALA A 31 2.23 0.23 -7.50
C ALA A 31 1.97 -0.15 -8.96
N VAL A 32 2.91 -0.87 -9.58
CA VAL A 32 2.75 -1.36 -10.98
C VAL A 32 1.72 -2.49 -11.02
N ALA A 33 1.74 -3.39 -10.02
CA ALA A 33 0.75 -4.45 -9.86
C ALA A 33 0.36 -4.65 -8.39
N GLY A 34 -0.87 -5.11 -8.16
CA GLY A 34 -1.38 -5.48 -6.86
C GLY A 34 -2.00 -6.87 -6.88
N THR A 35 -1.84 -7.65 -5.81
CA THR A 35 -2.60 -8.89 -5.58
C THR A 35 -3.78 -8.57 -4.66
N PRO A 36 -4.96 -8.23 -5.19
CA PRO A 36 -6.09 -7.84 -4.35
C PRO A 36 -6.52 -9.02 -3.49
N SER A 37 -6.63 -8.78 -2.18
CA SER A 37 -7.21 -9.76 -1.28
C SER A 37 -8.72 -9.91 -1.56
N ARG A 38 -9.30 -11.05 -1.15
CA ARG A 38 -10.72 -11.34 -1.37
C ARG A 38 -11.65 -10.26 -0.78
N SER A 39 -11.24 -9.59 0.30
CA SER A 39 -11.98 -8.48 0.90
C SER A 39 -11.93 -7.20 0.05
N TRP A 40 -10.83 -6.96 -0.66
CA TRP A 40 -10.69 -5.84 -1.62
C TRP A 40 -11.55 -6.00 -2.87
N GLN A 41 -11.73 -7.24 -3.33
CA GLN A 41 -12.61 -7.52 -4.48
C GLN A 41 -14.07 -7.21 -4.15
N SER A 42 -14.53 -7.55 -2.95
CA SER A 42 -15.90 -7.31 -2.49
C SER A 42 -16.25 -5.81 -2.36
N SER A 43 -15.28 -4.96 -2.03
CA SER A 43 -15.48 -3.50 -1.93
C SER A 43 -15.34 -2.77 -3.27
N THR A 44 -14.77 -3.41 -4.29
CA THR A 44 -14.67 -2.84 -5.65
C THR A 44 -15.88 -3.20 -6.51
N GLN A 45 -16.63 -4.24 -6.14
CA GLN A 45 -17.79 -4.73 -6.90
C GLN A 45 -19.15 -4.19 -6.41
N ARG A 46 -19.16 -3.17 -5.54
CA ARG A 46 -20.36 -2.48 -5.03
C ARG A 46 -20.45 -1.06 -5.55
#